data_AF-A0A7S3FFY3-F1
#
_entry.id   AF-A0A7S3FFY3-F1
#
_cell.length_a   1.000
_cell.length_b   1.000
_cell.length_c   1.000
_cell.angle_alpha   90.00
_cell.angle_beta   90.00
_cell.angle_gamma   90.00
#
_symmetry.space_group_name_H-M   'P 1'
#
loop_
_entity.id
_entity.type
_entity.pdbx_description
1 polymer ?
#
loop_
_entity_poly.entity_id
_entity_poly.type
_entity_poly.pdbx_seq_one_letter_code
_entity_poly.pdbx_strand_id
1 'polypeptide(L)'
;VDELRQALLQLGSGERGAGASAVVLRLPGASDDWSLPDDLWLNTTPYPRSVRQMFYTDVVEAMQAAVADPTCSLLMKVTVTPPELNMEMDSYRVGTLLELIRECALSFAEAGLKTRVCVQGSMGQGALMGVPRVLSGVRKVLTMMDWQAEVGEDYEGLLGEVQRSAAADGTDAAEGTIRFGAVGAAEVAADDDVLLLLAPQSMVGASIHEPLRAMAERAEAQGTAVILINPLLQDRLSSSG
;
A
#
# COMPACT_ATOMS: atom_id res chain seq x y z
N VAL A 1 -12.52 -7.17 -17.46
CA VAL A 1 -11.30 -6.83 -16.69
C VAL A 1 -10.11 -7.59 -17.26
N ASP A 2 -10.22 -8.91 -17.44
CA ASP A 2 -9.15 -9.72 -18.05
C ASP A 2 -8.79 -9.33 -19.49
N GLU A 3 -9.75 -9.00 -20.36
CA GLU A 3 -9.44 -8.55 -21.73
C GLU A 3 -8.68 -7.21 -21.77
N LEU A 4 -9.06 -6.26 -20.92
CA LEU A 4 -8.38 -4.97 -20.78
C LEU A 4 -6.97 -5.14 -20.21
N ARG A 5 -6.83 -5.99 -19.20
CA ARG A 5 -5.54 -6.37 -18.61
C ARG A 5 -4.63 -7.04 -19.64
N GLN A 6 -5.14 -8.02 -20.39
CA GLN A 6 -4.38 -8.68 -21.47
C GLN A 6 -3.98 -7.69 -22.58
N ALA A 7 -4.87 -6.76 -22.95
CA ALA A 7 -4.54 -5.69 -23.90
C ALA A 7 -3.41 -4.79 -23.37
N LEU A 8 -3.45 -4.37 -22.10
CA LEU A 8 -2.41 -3.51 -21.50
C LEU A 8 -1.09 -4.25 -21.27
N LEU A 9 -1.13 -5.53 -20.90
CA LEU A 9 0.05 -6.39 -20.78
C LEU A 9 0.72 -6.63 -22.15
N GLN A 10 -0.07 -6.74 -23.22
CA GLN A 10 0.45 -6.81 -24.59
C GLN A 10 1.04 -5.47 -25.08
N LEU A 11 0.58 -4.35 -24.52
CA LEU A 11 1.03 -2.99 -24.83
C LEU A 11 2.28 -2.57 -24.01
N GLY A 12 2.50 -3.18 -22.84
CA GLY A 12 3.62 -2.86 -21.96
C GLY A 12 4.95 -3.47 -22.43
N SER A 13 5.93 -2.63 -22.80
CA SER A 13 7.31 -3.09 -22.89
C SER A 13 7.87 -3.22 -21.47
N GLY A 14 8.14 -4.45 -21.02
CA GLY A 14 8.78 -4.69 -19.74
C GLY A 14 10.24 -4.24 -19.75
N GLU A 15 10.50 -2.99 -19.35
CA GLU A 15 11.85 -2.56 -19.02
C GLU A 15 12.17 -2.96 -17.57
N ARG A 16 13.04 -3.95 -17.40
CA ARG A 16 13.67 -4.24 -16.10
C ARG A 16 14.81 -3.25 -15.90
N GLY A 17 14.65 -2.31 -14.97
CA GLY A 17 15.78 -1.54 -14.47
C GLY A 17 16.83 -2.46 -13.83
N ALA A 18 18.11 -2.11 -13.95
CA ALA A 18 19.17 -2.88 -13.29
C ALA A 18 18.91 -2.95 -11.77
N GLY A 19 18.69 -4.16 -11.24
CA GLY A 19 18.40 -4.39 -9.81
C GLY A 19 16.91 -4.39 -9.43
N ALA A 20 15.98 -4.31 -10.39
CA ALA A 20 14.54 -4.41 -10.13
C ALA A 20 14.01 -5.83 -10.42
N SER A 21 13.25 -6.40 -9.48
CA SER A 21 12.54 -7.68 -9.64
C SER A 21 11.14 -7.53 -10.24
N ALA A 22 10.56 -6.33 -10.16
CA ALA A 22 9.27 -6.01 -10.75
C ALA A 22 9.39 -5.49 -12.19
N VAL A 23 8.40 -5.82 -13.01
CA VAL A 23 8.24 -5.30 -14.38
C VAL A 23 7.57 -3.94 -14.31
N VAL A 24 8.21 -2.90 -14.84
CA VAL A 24 7.53 -1.63 -15.10
C VAL A 24 6.58 -1.86 -16.27
N LEU A 25 5.28 -1.90 -16.00
CA LEU A 25 4.28 -1.78 -17.06
C LEU A 25 4.26 -0.32 -17.52
N ARG A 26 5.11 -0.03 -18.50
CA ARG A 26 5.08 1.25 -19.20
C ARG A 26 3.96 1.18 -20.22
N LEU A 27 2.79 1.75 -19.90
CA LEU A 27 1.76 1.95 -20.89
C LEU A 27 2.35 2.82 -22.02
N PRO A 28 2.29 2.38 -23.29
CA PRO A 28 2.88 3.12 -24.39
C PRO A 28 2.12 4.43 -24.54
N GLY A 29 2.87 5.53 -24.51
CA GLY A 29 2.31 6.88 -24.59
C GLY A 29 3.28 7.90 -25.21
N ALA A 30 4.15 7.46 -26.12
CA ALA A 30 5.18 8.33 -26.70
C ALA A 30 5.54 8.00 -28.17
N SER A 31 4.59 7.52 -28.97
CA SER A 31 4.70 7.52 -30.43
C SER A 31 3.40 8.01 -31.05
N ASP A 32 3.43 8.44 -32.32
CA ASP A 32 2.29 9.11 -32.96
C ASP A 32 1.21 8.14 -33.53
N ASP A 33 1.42 6.82 -33.41
CA ASP A 33 0.62 5.79 -34.11
C ASP A 33 -0.17 4.82 -33.19
N TRP A 34 -0.51 5.21 -31.95
CA TRP A 34 -1.24 4.32 -31.01
C TRP A 34 -2.59 4.89 -30.56
N SER A 35 -3.53 3.99 -30.21
CA SER A 35 -4.82 4.32 -29.60
C SER A 35 -5.02 3.54 -28.31
N LEU A 36 -5.58 4.19 -27.28
CA LEU A 36 -6.05 3.52 -26.07
C LEU A 36 -7.21 2.57 -26.42
N PRO A 37 -7.41 1.47 -25.68
CA PRO A 37 -8.67 0.71 -25.74
C PRO A 37 -9.85 1.68 -25.60
N ASP A 38 -10.89 1.52 -26.43
CA ASP A 38 -11.98 2.51 -26.59
C ASP A 38 -12.69 2.87 -25.26
N ASP A 39 -12.60 1.99 -24.25
CA ASP A 39 -13.20 2.14 -22.92
C ASP A 39 -12.21 2.55 -21.80
N LEU A 40 -10.93 2.78 -22.10
CA LEU A 40 -9.94 3.21 -21.09
C LEU A 40 -9.94 4.74 -20.95
N TRP A 41 -11.00 5.28 -20.35
CA TRP A 41 -11.17 6.71 -20.12
C TRP A 41 -10.34 7.21 -18.93
N LEU A 42 -9.03 7.39 -19.15
CA LEU A 42 -8.09 7.99 -18.18
C LEU A 42 -8.24 9.52 -18.03
N ASN A 43 -9.25 10.11 -18.67
CA ASN A 43 -9.59 11.53 -18.63
C ASN A 43 -10.71 11.87 -17.62
N THR A 44 -11.23 10.89 -16.89
CA THR A 44 -12.30 11.09 -15.90
C THR A 44 -11.75 11.00 -14.49
N THR A 45 -12.19 11.89 -13.60
CA THR A 45 -11.86 11.82 -12.16
C THR A 45 -13.17 11.94 -11.35
N PRO A 46 -13.62 10.90 -10.64
CA PRO A 46 -12.87 9.69 -10.37
C PRO A 46 -12.85 8.70 -11.55
N TYR A 47 -11.83 7.84 -11.58
CA TYR A 47 -11.77 6.75 -12.54
C TYR A 47 -12.91 5.75 -12.32
N PRO A 48 -13.45 5.15 -13.39
CA PRO A 48 -14.41 4.06 -13.28
C PRO A 48 -13.86 2.93 -12.40
N ARG A 49 -14.73 2.28 -11.62
CA ARG A 49 -14.33 1.19 -10.70
C ARG A 49 -13.54 0.09 -11.41
N SER A 50 -13.87 -0.23 -12.65
CA SER A 50 -13.16 -1.22 -13.47
C SER A 50 -11.70 -0.83 -13.75
N VAL A 51 -11.45 0.45 -14.07
CA VAL A 51 -10.11 1.01 -14.27
C VAL A 51 -9.34 0.99 -12.94
N ARG A 52 -10.02 1.31 -11.83
CA ARG A 52 -9.41 1.24 -10.49
C ARG A 52 -8.99 -0.16 -10.08
N GLN A 53 -9.89 -1.12 -10.25
CA GLN A 53 -9.61 -2.53 -9.95
C GLN A 53 -8.42 -3.07 -10.75
N MET A 54 -8.28 -2.66 -12.01
CA MET A 54 -7.19 -3.09 -12.87
C MET A 54 -5.82 -2.68 -12.30
N PHE A 55 -5.63 -1.40 -11.96
CA PHE A 55 -4.34 -0.99 -11.39
C PHE A 55 -4.15 -1.49 -9.95
N TYR A 56 -5.21 -1.69 -9.18
CA TYR A 56 -5.11 -2.36 -7.87
C TYR A 56 -4.56 -3.78 -8.05
N THR A 57 -5.15 -4.55 -8.96
CA THR A 57 -4.73 -5.94 -9.26
C THR A 57 -3.27 -5.99 -9.70
N ASP A 58 -2.86 -5.12 -10.64
CA ASP A 58 -1.48 -5.09 -11.14
C ASP A 58 -0.47 -4.77 -10.03
N VAL A 59 -0.79 -3.83 -9.14
CA VAL A 59 0.07 -3.47 -8.00
C VAL A 59 0.16 -4.62 -7.00
N VAL A 60 -0.97 -5.26 -6.67
CA VAL A 60 -1.02 -6.39 -5.73
C VAL A 60 -0.21 -7.57 -6.24
N GLU A 61 -0.42 -7.98 -7.48
CA GLU A 61 0.30 -9.11 -8.07
C GLU A 61 1.80 -8.84 -8.14
N ALA A 62 2.21 -7.62 -8.51
CA ALA A 62 3.62 -7.23 -8.53
C ALA A 62 4.23 -7.27 -7.12
N MET A 63 3.51 -6.79 -6.10
CA MET A 63 3.97 -6.81 -4.72
C MET A 63 4.07 -8.24 -4.17
N GLN A 64 3.09 -9.10 -4.42
CA GLN A 64 3.12 -10.51 -4.02
C GLN A 64 4.27 -11.27 -4.68
N ALA A 65 4.47 -11.07 -5.98
CA ALA A 65 5.58 -11.68 -6.70
C ALA A 65 6.94 -11.23 -6.13
N ALA A 66 7.09 -9.95 -5.78
CA ALA A 66 8.31 -9.43 -5.18
C ALA A 66 8.56 -9.93 -3.75
N VAL A 67 7.51 -10.11 -2.94
CA VAL A 67 7.61 -10.68 -1.59
C VAL A 67 7.99 -12.17 -1.65
N ALA A 68 7.44 -12.92 -2.62
CA ALA A 68 7.68 -14.35 -2.75
C ALA A 68 9.05 -14.69 -3.38
N ASP A 69 9.67 -13.76 -4.09
CA ASP A 69 10.94 -13.98 -4.78
C ASP A 69 12.14 -13.76 -3.82
N PRO A 70 12.91 -14.82 -3.49
CA PRO A 70 14.03 -14.73 -2.55
C PRO A 70 15.22 -13.91 -3.07
N THR A 71 15.22 -13.56 -4.36
CA THR A 71 16.25 -12.68 -4.95
C THR A 71 15.93 -11.20 -4.75
N CYS A 72 14.70 -10.87 -4.36
CA CYS A 72 14.28 -9.51 -4.05
C CYS A 72 14.80 -9.05 -2.70
N SER A 73 15.11 -7.76 -2.60
CA SER A 73 15.22 -7.14 -1.29
C SER A 73 13.84 -7.08 -0.64
N LEU A 74 13.80 -7.39 0.65
CA LEU A 74 12.61 -7.21 1.48
C LEU A 74 12.29 -5.73 1.75
N LEU A 75 13.20 -4.79 1.43
CA LEU A 75 12.94 -3.35 1.49
C LEU A 75 12.55 -2.83 0.11
N MET A 76 11.25 -2.58 -0.08
CA MET A 76 10.66 -2.25 -1.36
C MET A 76 10.01 -0.87 -1.37
N LYS A 77 9.99 -0.25 -2.56
CA LYS A 77 9.28 0.99 -2.83
C LYS A 77 8.36 0.79 -4.03
N VAL A 78 7.09 1.09 -3.84
CA VAL A 78 6.07 1.09 -4.88
C VAL A 78 5.67 2.54 -5.15
N THR A 79 5.75 2.93 -6.42
CA THR A 79 5.34 4.25 -6.89
C THR A 79 4.21 4.08 -7.88
N VAL A 80 3.02 4.51 -7.48
CA VAL A 80 1.77 4.41 -8.22
C VAL A 80 1.31 5.83 -8.53
N THR A 81 1.41 6.25 -9.80
CA THR A 81 1.19 7.64 -10.23
C THR A 81 0.03 7.88 -11.20
N PRO A 82 -1.10 7.12 -11.19
CA PRO A 82 -2.31 7.63 -11.82
C PRO A 82 -2.74 8.94 -11.11
N PRO A 83 -3.40 9.87 -11.82
CA PRO A 83 -3.83 11.18 -11.28
C PRO A 83 -4.50 11.13 -9.90
N GLU A 84 -5.30 10.09 -9.60
CA GLU A 84 -5.94 9.94 -8.29
C GLU A 84 -5.01 9.53 -7.14
N LEU A 85 -3.92 8.83 -7.45
CA LEU A 85 -2.94 8.37 -6.46
C LEU A 85 -1.68 9.25 -6.39
N ASN A 86 -1.52 10.15 -7.36
CA ASN A 86 -0.44 11.11 -7.39
C ASN A 86 -0.76 12.33 -6.52
N MET A 87 -0.12 12.43 -5.36
CA MET A 87 -0.28 13.54 -4.40
C MET A 87 0.09 14.92 -4.94
N GLU A 88 0.80 15.01 -6.06
CA GLU A 88 1.17 16.29 -6.69
C GLU A 88 0.09 16.81 -7.64
N MET A 89 -0.89 15.98 -7.98
CA MET A 89 -1.98 16.32 -8.89
C MET A 89 -3.20 16.81 -8.10
N ASP A 90 -3.92 17.81 -8.62
CA ASP A 90 -5.17 18.31 -8.03
C ASP A 90 -6.28 17.26 -7.95
N SER A 91 -6.15 16.19 -8.74
CA SER A 91 -7.08 15.05 -8.78
C SER A 91 -6.81 14.01 -7.69
N TYR A 92 -5.81 14.21 -6.82
CA TYR A 92 -5.48 13.27 -5.75
C TYR A 92 -6.67 12.97 -4.85
N ARG A 93 -6.91 11.68 -4.59
CA ARG A 93 -7.99 11.18 -3.74
C ARG A 93 -7.43 10.21 -2.72
N VAL A 94 -7.45 10.62 -1.45
CA VAL A 94 -7.06 9.74 -0.34
C VAL A 94 -7.87 8.45 -0.33
N GLY A 95 -9.16 8.50 -0.66
CA GLY A 95 -10.02 7.31 -0.75
C GLY A 95 -9.51 6.25 -1.73
N THR A 96 -9.03 6.66 -2.91
CA THR A 96 -8.45 5.73 -3.91
C THR A 96 -7.19 5.05 -3.36
N LEU A 97 -6.38 5.76 -2.57
CA LEU A 97 -5.21 5.18 -1.89
C LEU A 97 -5.65 4.18 -0.82
N LEU A 98 -6.67 4.50 -0.01
CA LEU A 98 -7.15 3.57 1.03
C LEU A 98 -7.76 2.31 0.42
N GLU A 99 -8.46 2.43 -0.71
CA GLU A 99 -8.96 1.28 -1.48
C GLU A 99 -7.82 0.40 -1.99
N LEU A 100 -6.75 0.98 -2.58
CA LEU A 100 -5.56 0.22 -2.99
C LEU A 100 -4.95 -0.56 -1.81
N ILE A 101 -4.76 0.12 -0.68
CA ILE A 101 -4.13 -0.45 0.50
C ILE A 101 -4.96 -1.59 1.07
N ARG A 102 -6.28 -1.41 1.10
CA ARG A 102 -7.19 -2.45 1.52
C ARG A 102 -7.03 -3.69 0.62
N GLU A 103 -7.03 -3.51 -0.69
CA GLU A 103 -6.86 -4.61 -1.64
C GLU A 103 -5.52 -5.34 -1.41
N CYS A 104 -4.42 -4.60 -1.24
CA CYS A 104 -3.12 -5.18 -0.91
C CYS A 104 -3.14 -5.97 0.39
N ALA A 105 -3.68 -5.39 1.46
CA ALA A 105 -3.69 -6.03 2.78
C ALA A 105 -4.57 -7.29 2.81
N LEU A 106 -5.74 -7.24 2.17
CA LEU A 106 -6.62 -8.41 2.02
C LEU A 106 -5.94 -9.50 1.22
N SER A 107 -5.36 -9.16 0.06
CA SER A 107 -4.73 -10.15 -0.80
C SER A 107 -3.51 -10.81 -0.14
N PHE A 108 -2.73 -10.08 0.67
CA PHE A 108 -1.66 -10.69 1.45
C PHE A 108 -2.18 -11.60 2.56
N ALA A 109 -3.26 -11.20 3.25
CA ALA A 109 -3.86 -12.02 4.30
C ALA A 109 -4.49 -13.30 3.74
N GLU A 110 -5.13 -13.23 2.57
CA GLU A 110 -5.62 -14.42 1.84
C GLU A 110 -4.47 -15.36 1.42
N ALA A 111 -3.29 -14.80 1.12
CA ALA A 111 -2.08 -15.57 0.87
C ALA A 111 -1.44 -16.15 2.15
N GLY A 112 -2.09 -16.01 3.31
CA GLY A 112 -1.61 -16.51 4.60
C GLY A 112 -0.59 -15.62 5.31
N LEU A 113 -0.32 -14.41 4.79
CA LEU A 113 0.68 -13.52 5.36
C LEU A 113 0.07 -12.61 6.44
N LYS A 114 0.80 -12.45 7.54
CA LYS A 114 0.48 -11.53 8.62
C LYS A 114 0.97 -10.13 8.24
N THR A 115 0.02 -9.34 7.78
CA THR A 115 0.25 -8.03 7.20
C THR A 115 -0.05 -6.93 8.20
N ARG A 116 0.88 -5.99 8.37
CA ARG A 116 0.66 -4.77 9.16
C ARG A 116 0.58 -3.57 8.24
N VAL A 117 -0.54 -2.87 8.31
CA VAL A 117 -0.76 -1.60 7.63
C VAL A 117 -0.31 -0.46 8.56
N CYS A 118 0.79 0.18 8.20
CA CYS A 118 1.44 1.23 8.96
C CYS A 118 1.08 2.61 8.40
N VAL A 119 0.49 3.46 9.24
CA VAL A 119 0.22 4.86 8.93
C VAL A 119 1.11 5.73 9.78
N GLN A 120 1.71 6.75 9.18
CA GLN A 120 2.51 7.72 9.94
C GLN A 120 1.66 8.38 11.04
N GLY A 121 2.13 8.28 12.29
CA GLY A 121 1.53 8.95 13.44
C GLY A 121 1.86 10.44 13.48
N SER A 122 1.37 11.14 14.51
CA SER A 122 1.78 12.54 14.74
C SER A 122 3.28 12.59 15.06
N MET A 123 4.01 13.46 14.36
CA MET A 123 5.42 13.70 14.67
C MET A 123 5.56 14.87 15.66
N GLY A 124 6.21 14.62 16.81
CA GLY A 124 6.63 15.65 17.78
C GLY A 124 5.87 15.70 19.12
N GLN A 125 6.52 16.25 20.15
CA GLN A 125 5.92 16.76 21.39
C GLN A 125 6.09 18.30 21.42
N GLY A 126 5.03 19.06 21.71
CA GLY A 126 5.08 20.53 21.85
C GLY A 126 4.60 21.33 20.63
N ALA A 127 4.94 22.63 20.56
CA ALA A 127 4.43 23.62 19.57
C ALA A 127 4.80 23.36 18.09
N LEU A 128 5.47 22.24 17.80
CA LEU A 128 5.85 21.75 16.47
C LEU A 128 5.08 20.48 16.07
N MET A 129 3.91 20.22 16.67
CA MET A 129 2.96 19.19 16.25
C MET A 129 2.41 19.50 14.85
N GLY A 130 3.22 19.27 13.82
CA GLY A 130 2.77 19.17 12.45
C GLY A 130 2.44 17.73 12.16
N VAL A 131 1.17 17.38 12.05
CA VAL A 131 0.79 16.17 11.31
C VAL A 131 0.88 16.53 9.83
N PRO A 132 1.57 15.75 8.98
CA PRO A 132 1.46 15.95 7.54
C PRO A 132 -0.02 15.98 7.16
N ARG A 133 -0.44 17.04 6.44
CA ARG A 133 -1.87 17.37 6.20
C ARG A 133 -2.70 16.20 5.67
N VAL A 134 -2.09 15.20 5.06
CA VAL A 134 -2.75 14.10 4.36
C VAL A 134 -2.99 12.86 5.23
N LEU A 135 -2.27 12.69 6.36
CA LEU A 135 -2.29 11.44 7.13
C LEU A 135 -3.00 11.56 8.50
N SER A 136 -3.34 12.77 8.93
CA SER A 136 -4.16 12.98 10.14
C SER A 136 -5.55 12.37 9.93
N GLY A 137 -5.89 11.34 10.72
CA GLY A 137 -7.16 10.65 10.62
C GLY A 137 -7.22 9.51 9.59
N VAL A 138 -6.20 9.34 8.74
CA VAL A 138 -6.14 8.21 7.77
C VAL A 138 -6.17 6.86 8.49
N ARG A 139 -5.43 6.72 9.59
CA ARG A 139 -5.49 5.51 10.43
C ARG A 139 -6.91 5.24 10.92
N LYS A 140 -7.61 6.27 11.39
CA LYS A 140 -8.98 6.12 11.89
C LYS A 140 -9.93 5.70 10.76
N VAL A 141 -9.80 6.31 9.57
CA VAL A 141 -10.62 5.94 8.41
C VAL A 141 -10.35 4.48 8.02
N LEU A 142 -9.09 4.06 7.93
CA LEU A 142 -8.73 2.66 7.63
C LEU A 142 -9.35 1.67 8.62
N THR A 143 -9.31 1.96 9.92
CA THR A 143 -9.91 1.08 10.93
C THR A 143 -11.44 1.07 10.88
N MET A 144 -12.08 2.13 10.38
CA MET A 144 -13.54 2.22 10.23
C MET A 144 -14.02 1.75 8.85
N MET A 145 -13.12 1.45 7.92
CA MET A 145 -13.52 0.89 6.63
C MET A 145 -14.18 -0.46 6.87
N ASP A 146 -15.20 -0.76 6.07
CA ASP A 146 -15.84 -2.06 6.09
C ASP A 146 -14.89 -3.07 5.48
N TRP A 147 -14.17 -3.89 6.26
CA TRP A 147 -13.25 -4.90 5.72
C TRP A 147 -13.94 -6.20 5.31
N GLN A 148 -15.26 -6.31 5.44
CA GLN A 148 -16.03 -7.55 5.29
C GLN A 148 -15.42 -8.71 6.10
N ALA A 149 -14.98 -8.44 7.32
CA ALA A 149 -14.25 -9.38 8.18
C ALA A 149 -15.04 -9.83 9.41
N GLU A 150 -16.32 -9.46 9.51
CA GLU A 150 -17.24 -9.90 10.54
C GLU A 150 -17.68 -11.36 10.32
N VAL A 151 -18.39 -11.92 11.30
CA VAL A 151 -18.86 -13.32 11.23
C VAL A 151 -19.86 -13.48 10.09
N GLY A 152 -19.59 -14.40 9.16
CA GLY A 152 -20.41 -14.67 7.99
C GLY A 152 -20.12 -13.78 6.76
N GLU A 153 -19.02 -13.03 6.77
CA GLU A 153 -18.57 -12.21 5.64
C GLU A 153 -17.38 -12.85 4.88
N ASP A 154 -17.04 -12.31 3.72
CA ASP A 154 -16.06 -12.89 2.78
C ASP A 154 -14.65 -13.03 3.38
N TYR A 155 -14.24 -12.11 4.25
CA TYR A 155 -12.91 -12.05 4.86
C TYR A 155 -12.94 -12.31 6.36
N GLU A 156 -13.90 -13.12 6.81
CA GLU A 156 -14.13 -13.42 8.21
C GLU A 156 -12.82 -13.77 8.94
N GLY A 157 -12.51 -13.01 10.01
CA GLY A 157 -11.38 -13.32 10.89
C GLY A 157 -10.00 -12.86 10.37
N LEU A 158 -9.91 -12.20 9.21
CA LEU A 158 -8.65 -11.65 8.70
C LEU A 158 -8.19 -10.39 9.43
N LEU A 159 -9.07 -9.65 10.14
CA LEU A 159 -8.66 -8.49 10.93
C LEU A 159 -8.13 -8.91 12.32
N GLY A 160 -6.86 -8.56 12.60
CA GLY A 160 -6.19 -8.78 13.86
C GLY A 160 -6.33 -7.61 14.84
N GLU A 161 -6.75 -7.96 16.07
CA GLU A 161 -7.06 -7.11 17.24
C GLU A 161 -8.49 -6.53 17.32
N VAL A 162 -9.48 -7.42 17.25
CA VAL A 162 -10.54 -7.53 18.27
C VAL A 162 -10.59 -9.01 18.68
N GLN A 163 -10.53 -9.28 19.99
CA GLN A 163 -10.54 -10.62 20.59
C GLN A 163 -11.55 -11.57 19.92
N ARG A 164 -11.08 -12.60 19.21
CA ARG A 164 -11.84 -13.85 19.13
C ARG A 164 -11.43 -14.74 20.29
N SER A 165 -12.38 -14.98 21.18
CA SER A 165 -12.44 -16.27 21.87
C SER A 165 -12.38 -17.35 20.81
N ALA A 166 -11.46 -18.30 20.97
CA ALA A 166 -11.32 -19.46 20.11
C ALA A 166 -12.71 -19.98 19.68
N ALA A 167 -12.92 -20.09 18.36
CA ALA A 167 -14.07 -20.79 17.84
C ALA A 167 -14.08 -22.19 18.46
N ALA A 168 -15.24 -22.58 19.02
CA ALA A 168 -15.44 -23.85 19.72
C ALA A 168 -15.50 -25.06 18.76
N ASP A 169 -15.28 -24.83 17.47
CA ASP A 169 -15.18 -25.85 16.45
C ASP A 169 -13.87 -25.59 15.69
N GLY A 170 -12.95 -26.55 15.73
CA GLY A 170 -11.56 -26.40 15.31
C GLY A 170 -11.34 -26.27 13.80
N THR A 171 -12.08 -25.38 13.14
CA THR A 171 -11.83 -24.96 11.75
C THR A 171 -10.71 -23.93 11.74
N ASP A 172 -9.71 -24.19 10.91
CA ASP A 172 -8.42 -23.52 10.79
C ASP A 172 -8.51 -22.00 11.01
N ALA A 173 -7.83 -21.51 12.05
CA ALA A 173 -7.63 -20.08 12.22
C ALA A 173 -6.94 -19.56 10.96
N ALA A 174 -7.49 -18.50 10.34
CA ALA A 174 -6.89 -17.90 9.16
C ALA A 174 -5.38 -17.67 9.39
N GLU A 175 -4.54 -18.30 8.57
CA GLU A 175 -3.08 -18.23 8.73
C GLU A 175 -2.59 -16.77 8.56
N GLY A 176 -3.26 -16.01 7.69
CA GLY A 176 -3.01 -14.59 7.48
C GLY A 176 -3.90 -13.68 8.33
N THR A 177 -3.34 -12.52 8.70
CA THR A 177 -4.06 -11.49 9.49
C THR A 177 -3.65 -10.09 9.06
N ILE A 178 -4.50 -9.10 9.32
CA ILE A 178 -4.29 -7.69 9.01
C ILE A 178 -4.30 -6.90 10.32
N ARG A 179 -3.21 -6.19 10.60
CA ARG A 179 -3.06 -5.35 11.81
C ARG A 179 -2.83 -3.90 11.40
N PHE A 180 -3.17 -2.97 12.27
CA PHE A 180 -2.94 -1.53 12.04
C PHE A 180 -1.92 -0.98 13.02
N GLY A 181 -0.87 -0.34 12.50
CA GLY A 181 0.22 0.20 13.31
C GLY A 181 0.59 1.64 12.93
N ALA A 182 1.44 2.23 13.77
CA ALA A 182 2.17 3.44 13.40
C ALA A 182 3.51 3.10 12.71
N VAL A 183 4.21 4.10 12.19
CA VAL A 183 5.59 3.94 11.71
C VAL A 183 6.55 4.00 12.90
N GLY A 184 7.34 2.96 13.10
CA GLY A 184 8.39 2.89 14.14
C GLY A 184 8.74 1.46 14.57
N ALA A 185 9.96 1.24 15.05
CA ALA A 185 10.45 -0.10 15.41
C ALA A 185 9.58 -0.85 16.44
N ALA A 186 8.92 -0.12 17.35
CA ALA A 186 8.06 -0.70 18.38
C ALA A 186 6.78 -1.34 17.82
N GLU A 187 6.40 -0.98 16.59
CA GLU A 187 5.17 -1.45 15.94
C GLU A 187 5.39 -2.76 15.18
N VAL A 188 6.65 -3.20 14.99
CA VAL A 188 6.98 -4.44 14.27
C VAL A 188 6.83 -5.64 15.21
N ALA A 189 5.82 -6.47 14.97
CA ALA A 189 5.60 -7.68 15.76
C ALA A 189 6.58 -8.79 15.36
N ALA A 190 6.74 -9.79 16.24
CA ALA A 190 7.64 -10.91 15.99
C ALA A 190 7.18 -11.85 14.88
N ASP A 191 5.89 -11.80 14.55
CA ASP A 191 5.23 -12.64 13.55
C ASP A 191 4.68 -11.82 12.38
N ASP A 192 5.12 -10.58 12.17
CA ASP A 192 4.73 -9.83 10.98
C ASP A 192 5.55 -10.34 9.77
N ASP A 193 4.87 -10.67 8.68
CA ASP A 193 5.49 -11.09 7.42
C ASP A 193 5.69 -9.91 6.47
N VAL A 194 4.73 -8.96 6.46
CA VAL A 194 4.72 -7.79 5.56
C VAL A 194 4.29 -6.53 6.29
N LEU A 195 5.04 -5.44 6.13
CA LEU A 195 4.70 -4.09 6.57
C LEU A 195 4.36 -3.22 5.36
N LEU A 196 3.13 -2.73 5.29
CA LEU A 196 2.67 -1.78 4.27
C LEU A 196 2.67 -0.37 4.82
N LEU A 197 3.59 0.49 4.35
CA LEU A 197 3.70 1.87 4.82
C LEU A 197 3.03 2.82 3.84
N LEU A 198 1.99 3.51 4.32
CA LEU A 198 1.17 4.39 3.51
C LEU A 198 1.77 5.78 3.41
N ALA A 199 2.19 6.13 2.19
CA ALA A 199 2.65 7.45 1.79
C ALA A 199 3.44 8.20 2.87
N PRO A 200 4.48 7.59 3.48
CA PRO A 200 5.23 8.21 4.57
C PRO A 200 5.87 9.51 4.10
N GLN A 201 5.80 10.56 4.91
CA GLN A 201 6.23 11.91 4.56
C GLN A 201 7.28 12.46 5.53
N SER A 202 8.35 13.05 5.00
CA SER A 202 9.28 13.89 5.77
C SER A 202 8.86 15.36 5.68
N MET A 203 9.01 16.11 6.77
CA MET A 203 8.75 17.55 6.80
C MET A 203 9.88 18.30 7.50
N VAL A 204 10.09 19.55 7.11
CA VAL A 204 11.04 20.43 7.80
C VAL A 204 10.63 20.56 9.28
N GLY A 205 11.55 20.21 10.18
CA GLY A 205 11.32 20.24 11.63
C GLY A 205 10.71 18.97 12.23
N ALA A 206 10.29 18.00 11.40
CA ALA A 206 9.75 16.73 11.84
C ALA A 206 10.04 15.65 10.77
N SER A 207 11.17 14.95 10.94
CA SER A 207 11.66 13.96 9.98
C SER A 207 11.16 12.55 10.32
N ILE A 208 10.60 11.85 9.34
CA ILE A 208 10.20 10.43 9.49
C ILE A 208 11.37 9.46 9.33
N HIS A 209 12.55 9.95 8.90
CA HIS A 209 13.68 9.10 8.52
C HIS A 209 14.17 8.20 9.65
N GLU A 210 14.26 8.71 10.88
CA GLU A 210 14.73 7.91 12.02
C GLU A 210 13.74 6.81 12.44
N PRO A 211 12.44 7.10 12.65
CA PRO A 211 11.44 6.05 12.86
C PRO A 211 11.39 5.01 11.74
N LEU A 212 11.51 5.46 10.48
CA LEU A 212 11.47 4.59 9.32
C LEU A 212 12.71 3.69 9.24
N ARG A 213 13.91 4.24 9.49
CA ARG A 213 15.16 3.46 9.56
C ARG A 213 15.08 2.41 10.65
N ALA A 214 14.66 2.78 11.86
CA ALA A 214 14.56 1.85 12.98
C ALA A 214 13.55 0.72 12.69
N MET A 215 12.43 1.03 12.03
CA MET A 215 11.46 0.03 11.58
C MET A 215 12.06 -0.92 10.54
N ALA A 216 12.77 -0.39 9.54
CA ALA A 216 13.42 -1.19 8.50
C ALA A 216 14.50 -2.12 9.08
N GLU A 217 15.37 -1.62 9.96
CA GLU A 217 16.39 -2.43 10.64
C GLU A 217 15.76 -3.56 11.47
N ARG A 218 14.65 -3.27 12.16
CA ARG A 218 13.92 -4.28 12.95
C ARG A 218 13.30 -5.35 12.06
N ALA A 219 12.64 -4.94 10.99
CA ALA A 219 12.01 -5.84 10.02
C ALA A 219 13.04 -6.72 9.30
N GLU A 220 14.16 -6.14 8.86
CA GLU A 220 15.25 -6.88 8.22
C GLU A 220 15.82 -7.96 9.15
N ALA A 221 16.01 -7.65 10.43
CA ALA A 221 16.48 -8.62 11.42
C ALA A 221 15.52 -9.82 11.63
N GLN A 222 14.27 -9.72 11.17
CA GLN A 222 13.23 -10.74 11.30
C GLN A 222 12.88 -11.40 9.97
N GLY A 223 13.39 -10.90 8.84
CA GLY A 223 12.99 -11.35 7.51
C GLY A 223 11.60 -10.84 7.09
N THR A 224 11.11 -9.78 7.71
CA THR A 224 9.83 -9.14 7.39
C THR A 224 9.99 -8.21 6.18
N ALA A 225 9.10 -8.31 5.19
CA ALA A 225 9.07 -7.39 4.06
C ALA A 225 8.56 -6.00 4.48
N VAL A 226 9.19 -4.93 4.01
CA VAL A 226 8.77 -3.54 4.20
C VAL A 226 8.49 -2.92 2.84
N ILE A 227 7.25 -2.52 2.60
CA ILE A 227 6.83 -1.95 1.33
C ILE A 227 6.35 -0.51 1.55
N LEU A 228 7.07 0.45 0.98
CA LEU A 228 6.69 1.86 0.99
C LEU A 228 5.81 2.18 -0.22
N ILE A 229 4.58 2.62 0.00
CA ILE A 229 3.65 2.97 -1.08
C ILE A 229 3.58 4.49 -1.18
N ASN A 230 3.99 5.04 -2.32
CA ASN A 230 4.06 6.48 -2.60
C ASN A 230 4.77 7.31 -1.51
N PRO A 231 6.00 6.93 -1.08
CA PRO A 231 6.72 7.69 -0.05
C PRO A 231 7.16 9.08 -0.55
N LEU A 232 7.01 10.09 0.30
CA LEU A 232 7.46 11.47 0.07
C LEU A 232 8.51 11.86 1.12
N LEU A 233 9.73 11.35 0.96
CA LEU A 233 10.80 11.50 1.97
C LEU A 233 11.67 12.76 1.77
N GLN A 234 11.32 13.60 0.79
CA GLN A 234 11.94 14.92 0.63
C GLN A 234 11.33 15.91 1.63
N ASP A 235 12.16 16.74 2.26
CA ASP A 235 11.70 17.71 3.24
C ASP A 235 10.82 18.78 2.59
N ARG A 236 9.51 18.70 2.83
CA ARG A 236 8.55 19.74 2.45
C ARG A 236 8.38 20.73 3.60
N LEU A 237 8.26 22.01 3.26
CA LEU A 237 7.84 23.05 4.20
C LEU A 237 6.43 22.70 4.68
N SER A 238 6.22 22.65 6.00
CA SER A 238 4.87 22.52 6.55
C SER A 238 4.02 23.67 6.02
N SER A 239 2.89 23.36 5.39
CA SER A 239 1.88 24.32 4.91
C SER A 239 1.16 25.12 6.03
N SER A 240 1.80 25.27 7.19
CA SER A 240 1.43 26.16 8.28
C SER A 240 2.37 27.37 8.28
N GLY A 241 2.24 28.21 7.26
CA GLY A 241 2.86 29.52 7.12
C GLY A 241 1.85 30.47 6.51
#